data_AF-A0A8T5KVP8-F1
#
_entry.id   AF-A0A8T5KVP8-F1
#
_cell.length_a   1.000
_cell.length_b   1.000
_cell.length_c   1.000
_cell.angle_alpha   90.00
_cell.angle_beta   90.00
_cell.angle_gamma   90.00
#
_symmetry.space_group_name_H-M   'P 1'
#
loop_
_entity.id
_entity.type
_entity.pdbx_description
1 polymer ?
#
loop_
_entity_poly.entity_id
_entity_poly.type
_entity_poly.pdbx_seq_one_letter_code
_entity_poly.pdbx_strand_id
1 'polypeptide(L)'
;MKSNKNLLYGIIAITLVLFLPSFVNAFAISSAYYDENPMYVYPEQNKEAFLTLQNFAGDNEIIVRADINSGSEVVQITDREEEYLIPLGDKTIVNLKINIPKDAEIGTIYPVNVVFTEIAKNSAGGLGFGSSIAQKFDVIVTETGFVPQLAPEEKTSILEIILLIIGIAIAIGVIAFFYYKKKNKKPTNFK
;
A
#
# COMPACT_ATOMS: atom_id res chain seq x y z
N MET A 1 -11.55 48.65 3.22
CA MET A 1 -10.78 47.56 3.88
C MET A 1 -9.39 47.50 3.29
N LYS A 2 -8.33 47.78 4.06
CA LYS A 2 -6.94 47.54 3.61
C LYS A 2 -6.77 46.04 3.38
N SER A 3 -6.46 45.65 2.15
CA SER A 3 -6.13 44.26 1.82
C SER A 3 -4.88 43.86 2.59
N ASN A 4 -4.99 42.90 3.51
CA ASN A 4 -3.85 42.43 4.29
C ASN A 4 -3.02 41.50 3.40
N LYS A 5 -2.10 42.09 2.63
CA LYS A 5 -1.25 41.39 1.65
C LYS A 5 -0.52 40.20 2.25
N ASN A 6 -0.20 40.26 3.55
CA ASN A 6 0.45 39.19 4.30
C ASN A 6 -0.42 37.92 4.39
N LEU A 7 -1.74 38.06 4.52
CA LEU A 7 -2.67 36.92 4.51
C LEU A 7 -2.70 36.25 3.13
N LEU A 8 -2.69 37.06 2.05
CA LEU A 8 -2.69 36.55 0.68
C LEU A 8 -1.39 35.78 0.39
N TYR A 9 -0.24 36.31 0.79
CA TYR A 9 1.04 35.61 0.63
C TYR A 9 1.10 34.34 1.48
N GLY A 10 0.55 34.34 2.69
CA GLY A 10 0.44 33.14 3.51
C GLY A 10 -0.41 32.04 2.85
N ILE A 11 -1.58 32.40 2.30
CA ILE A 11 -2.43 31.45 1.57
C ILE A 11 -1.72 30.92 0.32
N ILE A 12 -1.05 31.79 -0.45
CA ILE A 12 -0.30 31.37 -1.65
C ILE A 12 0.84 30.43 -1.27
N ALA A 13 1.59 30.73 -0.21
CA ALA A 13 2.70 29.88 0.25
C ALA A 13 2.20 28.50 0.71
N ILE A 14 1.13 28.46 1.52
CA ILE A 14 0.51 27.18 1.94
C ILE A 14 -0.02 26.41 0.73
N THR A 15 -0.69 27.08 -0.20
CA THR A 15 -1.17 26.45 -1.44
C THR A 15 -0.02 25.88 -2.24
N LEU A 16 1.07 26.63 -2.41
CA LEU A 16 2.26 26.19 -3.16
C LEU A 16 2.93 24.97 -2.52
N VAL A 17 3.00 24.93 -1.18
CA VAL A 17 3.52 23.78 -0.42
C VAL A 17 2.62 22.54 -0.59
N LEU A 18 1.29 22.72 -0.62
CA LEU A 18 0.34 21.63 -0.90
C LEU A 18 0.40 21.13 -2.36
N PHE A 19 0.91 21.94 -3.28
CA PHE A 19 1.09 21.60 -4.70
C PHE A 19 2.49 21.15 -5.07
N LEU A 20 3.43 21.06 -4.11
CA LEU A 20 4.67 20.34 -4.37
C LEU A 20 4.29 18.88 -4.59
N PRO A 21 4.43 18.33 -5.81
CA PRO A 21 4.16 16.91 -6.01
C PRO A 21 5.20 16.17 -5.16
N SER A 22 4.74 15.58 -4.07
CA SER A 22 5.52 14.57 -3.37
C SER A 22 5.76 13.48 -4.40
N PHE A 23 6.99 13.32 -4.88
CA PHE A 23 7.38 12.14 -5.65
C PHE A 23 7.27 10.94 -4.70
N VAL A 24 6.09 10.35 -4.65
CA VAL A 24 5.85 9.13 -3.89
C VAL A 24 6.27 7.99 -4.80
N ASN A 25 7.49 7.50 -4.63
CA ASN A 25 7.83 6.16 -5.09
C ASN A 25 7.06 5.19 -4.20
N ALA A 26 6.13 4.45 -4.79
CA ALA A 26 5.38 3.43 -4.10
C ALA A 26 5.27 2.21 -5.01
N PHE A 27 5.55 1.04 -4.45
CA PHE A 27 5.16 -0.22 -5.03
C PHE A 27 4.04 -0.83 -4.20
N ALA A 28 3.35 -1.83 -4.74
CA ALA A 28 2.32 -2.56 -4.06
C ALA A 28 2.67 -4.06 -4.03
N ILE A 29 2.16 -4.75 -3.02
CA ILE A 29 2.24 -6.21 -2.90
C ILE A 29 0.82 -6.75 -2.92
N SER A 30 0.62 -7.84 -3.63
CA SER A 30 -0.63 -8.60 -3.62
C SER A 30 -0.32 -10.07 -3.40
N SER A 31 -1.22 -10.75 -2.68
CA SER A 31 -1.12 -12.14 -2.29
C SER A 31 -2.50 -12.78 -2.32
N ALA A 32 -2.58 -14.09 -2.59
CA ALA A 32 -3.80 -14.84 -2.37
C ALA A 32 -4.13 -14.97 -0.87
N TYR A 33 -3.12 -14.85 0.00
CA TYR A 33 -3.23 -15.04 1.44
C TYR A 33 -2.91 -13.76 2.19
N TYR A 34 -3.74 -13.42 3.17
CA TYR A 34 -3.64 -12.23 4.01
C TYR A 34 -4.31 -12.50 5.37
N ASP A 35 -4.29 -11.52 6.29
CA ASP A 35 -4.77 -11.69 7.67
C ASP A 35 -6.20 -12.28 7.78
N GLU A 36 -7.13 -11.92 6.89
CA GLU A 36 -8.51 -12.46 6.89
C GLU A 36 -8.71 -13.65 5.94
N ASN A 37 -7.68 -14.03 5.17
CA ASN A 37 -7.69 -15.20 4.29
C ASN A 37 -6.39 -16.00 4.47
N PRO A 38 -6.27 -16.74 5.58
CA PRO A 38 -5.06 -17.49 5.88
C PRO A 38 -4.89 -18.69 4.95
N MET A 39 -3.68 -19.24 4.92
CA MET A 39 -3.38 -20.46 4.18
C MET A 39 -3.65 -21.69 5.05
N TYR A 40 -4.62 -22.50 4.65
CA TYR A 40 -4.86 -23.79 5.29
C TYR A 40 -4.05 -24.90 4.61
N VAL A 41 -3.39 -25.71 5.42
CA VAL A 41 -2.48 -26.79 5.02
C VAL A 41 -2.55 -27.96 5.99
N TYR A 42 -2.26 -29.18 5.55
CA TYR A 42 -2.17 -30.34 6.42
C TYR A 42 -0.70 -30.70 6.74
N PRO A 43 -0.42 -31.48 7.80
CA PRO A 43 0.94 -31.95 8.10
C PRO A 43 1.57 -32.67 6.90
N GLU A 44 2.88 -32.51 6.70
CA GLU A 44 3.65 -33.01 5.55
C GLU A 44 3.28 -32.41 4.18
N GLN A 45 2.33 -31.47 4.13
CA GLN A 45 1.99 -30.82 2.88
C GLN A 45 3.10 -29.86 2.44
N ASN A 46 3.48 -30.01 1.17
CA ASN A 46 4.24 -28.98 0.46
C ASN A 46 3.27 -28.21 -0.42
N LYS A 47 3.22 -26.89 -0.25
CA LYS A 47 2.36 -26.01 -1.04
C LYS A 47 3.19 -24.87 -1.63
N GLU A 48 2.96 -24.60 -2.91
CA GLU A 48 3.54 -23.44 -3.57
C GLU A 48 2.54 -22.29 -3.49
N ALA A 49 3.07 -21.09 -3.24
CA ALA A 49 2.34 -19.84 -3.27
C ALA A 49 3.21 -18.78 -3.93
N PHE A 50 2.63 -17.62 -4.21
CA PHE A 50 3.39 -16.52 -4.77
C PHE A 50 2.88 -15.18 -4.25
N LEU A 51 3.80 -14.23 -4.19
CA LEU A 51 3.52 -12.82 -3.98
C LEU A 51 3.75 -12.08 -5.30
N THR A 52 2.88 -11.13 -5.61
CA THR A 52 3.01 -10.29 -6.79
C THR A 52 3.33 -8.88 -6.38
N LEU A 53 4.51 -8.42 -6.76
CA LEU A 53 5.00 -7.06 -6.60
C LEU A 53 4.56 -6.24 -7.82
N GLN A 54 4.13 -5.00 -7.61
CA GLN A 54 3.61 -4.14 -8.68
C GLN A 54 4.12 -2.72 -8.54
N ASN A 55 4.55 -2.11 -9.64
CA ASN A 55 5.03 -0.74 -9.66
C ASN A 55 4.21 0.08 -10.67
N PHE A 56 3.13 0.70 -10.18
CA PHE A 56 2.26 1.58 -10.98
C PHE A 56 2.39 3.05 -10.61
N ALA A 57 3.35 3.41 -9.76
CA ALA A 57 3.57 4.78 -9.30
C ALA A 57 5.03 5.20 -9.47
N GLY A 58 5.24 6.48 -9.77
CA GLY A 58 6.56 7.03 -10.07
C GLY A 58 6.96 6.87 -11.54
N ASP A 59 8.24 7.13 -11.81
CA ASP A 59 8.76 7.28 -13.17
C ASP A 59 9.86 6.27 -13.51
N ASN A 60 10.21 5.38 -12.58
CA ASN A 60 11.35 4.46 -12.71
C ASN A 60 10.99 3.05 -12.23
N GLU A 61 11.78 2.07 -12.67
CA GLU A 61 11.81 0.74 -12.08
C GLU A 61 12.29 0.78 -10.62
N ILE A 62 11.75 -0.12 -9.80
CA ILE A 62 12.07 -0.24 -8.38
C ILE A 62 12.82 -1.55 -8.17
N ILE A 63 13.87 -1.54 -7.34
CA ILE A 63 14.54 -2.76 -6.90
C ILE A 63 14.21 -2.96 -5.43
N VAL A 64 13.75 -4.15 -5.06
CA VAL A 64 13.46 -4.49 -3.66
C VAL A 64 14.20 -5.75 -3.22
N ARG A 65 14.62 -5.79 -1.97
CA ARG A 65 15.08 -7.01 -1.30
C ARG A 65 13.94 -7.67 -0.55
N ALA A 66 13.81 -8.98 -0.64
CA ALA A 66 12.82 -9.75 0.10
C ALA A 66 13.45 -10.45 1.31
N ASP A 67 12.86 -10.28 2.48
CA ASP A 67 13.31 -10.90 3.73
C ASP A 67 12.11 -11.56 4.45
N ILE A 68 12.30 -12.77 4.98
CA ILE A 68 11.29 -13.43 5.83
C ILE A 68 11.60 -13.08 7.29
N ASN A 69 10.79 -12.20 7.88
CA ASN A 69 10.95 -11.78 9.28
C ASN A 69 10.30 -12.74 10.28
N SER A 70 9.32 -13.55 9.85
CA SER A 70 8.64 -14.56 10.67
C SER A 70 8.11 -15.68 9.78
N GLY A 71 8.06 -16.90 10.31
CA GLY A 71 7.56 -18.08 9.60
C GLY A 71 8.61 -18.78 8.72
N SER A 72 9.90 -18.47 8.89
CA SER A 72 11.02 -19.09 8.14
C SER A 72 11.14 -20.60 8.37
N GLU A 73 10.56 -21.11 9.45
CA GLU A 73 10.49 -22.53 9.79
C GLU A 73 9.54 -23.32 8.87
N VAL A 74 8.57 -22.64 8.24
CA VAL A 74 7.58 -23.25 7.34
C VAL A 74 7.53 -22.62 5.96
N VAL A 75 8.12 -21.44 5.74
CA VAL A 75 8.13 -20.72 4.46
C VAL A 75 9.54 -20.47 3.97
N GLN A 76 9.74 -20.66 2.66
CA GLN A 76 10.98 -20.38 1.95
C GLN A 76 10.70 -19.64 0.64
N ILE A 77 11.52 -18.64 0.29
CA ILE A 77 11.54 -18.04 -1.06
C ILE A 77 12.33 -18.96 -1.99
N THR A 78 11.74 -19.39 -3.11
CA THR A 78 12.34 -20.41 -3.99
C THR A 78 13.17 -19.86 -5.14
N ASP A 79 13.00 -18.60 -5.50
CA ASP A 79 13.60 -18.03 -6.72
C ASP A 79 15.10 -17.78 -6.61
N ARG A 80 15.65 -17.80 -5.38
CA ARG A 80 17.06 -17.54 -5.06
C ARG A 80 17.59 -16.16 -5.46
N GLU A 81 16.71 -15.26 -5.91
CA GLU A 81 17.04 -13.87 -6.15
C GLU A 81 17.17 -13.12 -4.82
N GLU A 82 18.29 -12.45 -4.60
CA GLU A 82 18.47 -11.56 -3.44
C GLU A 82 17.72 -10.22 -3.65
N GLU A 83 17.50 -9.84 -4.90
CA GLU A 83 16.91 -8.55 -5.28
C GLU A 83 15.94 -8.73 -6.45
N TYR A 84 14.77 -8.13 -6.34
CA TYR A 84 13.69 -8.20 -7.32
C TYR A 84 13.53 -6.86 -8.02
N LEU A 85 13.73 -6.85 -9.34
CA LEU A 85 13.41 -5.72 -10.18
C LEU A 85 11.92 -5.69 -10.49
N ILE A 86 11.25 -4.56 -10.24
CA ILE A 86 9.83 -4.33 -10.55
C ILE A 86 9.76 -3.24 -11.63
N PRO A 87 9.51 -3.61 -12.90
CA PRO A 87 9.43 -2.65 -13.99
C PRO A 87 8.28 -1.67 -13.81
N LEU A 88 8.45 -0.44 -14.30
CA LEU A 88 7.38 0.56 -14.30
C LEU A 88 6.19 0.09 -15.15
N GLY A 89 5.00 0.09 -14.56
CA GLY A 89 3.76 -0.36 -15.19
C GLY A 89 3.59 -1.87 -15.27
N ASP A 90 4.46 -2.65 -14.62
CA ASP A 90 4.45 -4.11 -14.68
C ASP A 90 4.54 -4.77 -13.29
N LYS A 91 4.61 -6.09 -13.28
CA LYS A 91 4.58 -6.95 -12.10
C LYS A 91 5.76 -7.91 -12.06
N THR A 92 6.20 -8.22 -10.85
CA THR A 92 7.23 -9.23 -10.58
C THR A 92 6.69 -10.26 -9.60
N ILE A 93 6.91 -11.54 -9.88
CA ILE A 93 6.43 -12.65 -9.05
C ILE A 93 7.55 -13.12 -8.14
N VAL A 94 7.21 -13.37 -6.88
CA VAL A 94 8.09 -13.95 -5.86
C VAL A 94 7.46 -15.25 -5.40
N ASN A 95 8.09 -16.37 -5.71
CA ASN A 95 7.57 -17.70 -5.39
C ASN A 95 7.99 -18.12 -3.98
N LEU A 96 7.00 -18.65 -3.26
CA LEU A 96 7.12 -19.15 -1.91
C LEU A 96 6.82 -20.65 -1.90
N LYS A 97 7.61 -21.40 -1.13
CA LYS A 97 7.32 -22.78 -0.79
C LYS A 97 7.02 -22.89 0.69
N ILE A 98 5.90 -23.51 0.99
CA ILE A 98 5.41 -23.77 2.33
C ILE A 98 5.58 -25.26 2.62
N ASN A 99 6.27 -25.60 3.70
CA ASN A 99 6.53 -26.97 4.12
C ASN A 99 6.18 -27.14 5.59
N ILE A 100 5.15 -27.94 5.88
CA ILE A 100 4.68 -28.17 7.25
C ILE A 100 5.31 -29.45 7.80
N PRO A 101 5.89 -29.40 9.02
CA PRO A 101 6.51 -30.58 9.61
C PRO A 101 5.45 -31.66 9.91
N LYS A 102 5.90 -32.92 9.91
CA LYS A 102 5.01 -34.08 10.08
C LYS A 102 4.29 -34.10 11.42
N ASP A 103 4.96 -33.61 12.45
CA ASP A 103 4.51 -33.56 13.83
C ASP A 103 3.74 -32.28 14.18
N ALA A 104 3.40 -31.44 13.19
CA ALA A 104 2.60 -30.26 13.43
C ALA A 104 1.21 -30.62 13.97
N GLU A 105 0.86 -30.07 15.12
CA GLU A 105 -0.45 -30.27 15.72
C GLU A 105 -1.53 -29.52 14.93
N ILE A 106 -2.69 -30.15 14.75
CA ILE A 106 -3.84 -29.50 14.12
C ILE A 106 -4.24 -28.26 14.93
N GLY A 107 -4.49 -27.15 14.24
CA GLY A 107 -4.77 -25.85 14.84
C GLY A 107 -3.52 -25.01 15.13
N THR A 108 -2.31 -25.54 14.91
CA THR A 108 -1.08 -24.74 14.97
C THR A 108 -1.13 -23.62 13.94
N ILE A 109 -0.76 -22.41 14.37
CA ILE A 109 -0.71 -21.21 13.54
C ILE A 109 0.75 -20.78 13.40
N TYR A 110 1.23 -20.71 12.17
CA TYR A 110 2.55 -20.16 11.85
C TYR A 110 2.36 -18.77 11.21
N PRO A 111 2.66 -17.67 11.94
CA PRO A 111 2.54 -16.34 11.40
C PRO A 111 3.69 -16.05 10.43
N VAL A 112 3.35 -15.78 9.17
CA VAL A 112 4.32 -15.47 8.12
C VAL A 112 4.37 -13.97 7.90
N ASN A 113 5.58 -13.43 7.84
CA ASN A 113 5.82 -12.02 7.55
C ASN A 113 6.96 -11.87 6.55
N VAL A 114 6.62 -11.55 5.29
CA VAL A 114 7.59 -11.29 4.22
C VAL A 114 7.70 -9.78 4.02
N VAL A 115 8.90 -9.23 4.18
CA VAL A 115 9.17 -7.81 4.06
C VAL A 115 9.95 -7.53 2.79
N PHE A 116 9.49 -6.55 2.03
CA PHE A 116 10.16 -6.07 0.84
C PHE A 116 10.68 -4.67 1.10
N THR A 117 12.00 -4.50 0.97
CA THR A 117 12.68 -3.23 1.23
C THR A 117 13.26 -2.67 -0.05
N GLU A 118 12.86 -1.46 -0.43
CA GLU A 118 13.38 -0.76 -1.59
C GLU A 118 14.87 -0.43 -1.41
N ILE A 119 15.67 -0.77 -2.42
CA ILE A 119 17.10 -0.51 -2.45
C ILE A 119 17.31 0.78 -3.24
N ALA A 120 17.74 1.84 -2.54
CA ALA A 120 17.99 3.12 -3.16
C ALA A 120 19.13 3.02 -4.20
N LYS A 121 18.80 3.23 -5.48
CA LYS A 121 19.81 3.34 -6.55
C LYS A 121 20.63 4.62 -6.34
N ASN A 122 21.89 4.46 -5.92
CA ASN A 122 22.97 5.44 -5.99
C ASN A 122 22.61 6.88 -5.58
N SER A 123 22.42 7.08 -4.27
CA SER A 123 22.68 8.41 -3.69
C SER A 123 24.19 8.56 -3.52
N ALA A 124 24.87 9.17 -4.49
CA ALA A 124 26.30 9.47 -4.37
C ALA A 124 26.56 10.33 -3.11
N GLY A 125 26.91 9.69 -1.99
CA GLY A 125 27.26 10.32 -0.71
C GLY A 125 26.09 10.88 0.12
N GLY A 126 24.83 10.63 -0.24
CA GLY A 126 23.64 11.11 0.47
C GLY A 126 22.91 10.01 1.25
N LEU A 127 22.23 10.37 2.35
CA LEU A 127 21.33 9.47 3.07
C LEU A 127 20.09 9.20 2.19
N GLY A 128 19.96 7.98 1.68
CA GLY A 128 18.79 7.54 0.93
C GLY A 128 17.70 7.05 1.88
N PHE A 129 16.46 7.48 1.65
CA PHE A 129 15.28 6.91 2.31
C PHE A 129 14.70 5.85 1.38
N GLY A 130 14.65 4.60 1.83
CA GLY A 130 13.94 3.51 1.15
C GLY A 130 12.60 3.24 1.82
N SER A 131 11.60 2.86 1.03
CA SER A 131 10.32 2.36 1.54
C SER A 131 10.41 0.87 1.85
N SER A 132 9.64 0.39 2.83
CA SER A 132 9.45 -1.05 3.03
C SER A 132 7.98 -1.39 3.20
N ILE A 133 7.58 -2.54 2.66
CA ILE A 133 6.20 -3.04 2.71
C ILE A 133 6.26 -4.49 3.18
N ALA A 134 5.40 -4.83 4.15
CA ALA A 134 5.30 -6.16 4.71
C ALA A 134 4.01 -6.83 4.25
N GLN A 135 4.11 -8.06 3.75
CA GLN A 135 2.96 -8.95 3.56
C GLN A 135 2.90 -9.94 4.71
N LYS A 136 1.76 -9.93 5.41
CA LYS A 136 1.47 -10.85 6.51
C LYS A 136 0.34 -11.79 6.11
N PHE A 137 0.44 -13.04 6.57
CA PHE A 137 -0.64 -14.02 6.51
C PHE A 137 -0.31 -15.17 7.47
N ASP A 138 -1.33 -15.88 7.92
CA ASP A 138 -1.17 -17.05 8.76
C ASP A 138 -1.18 -18.33 7.93
N VAL A 139 -0.36 -19.29 8.32
CA VAL A 139 -0.42 -20.67 7.84
C VAL A 139 -0.99 -21.54 8.96
N ILE A 140 -2.18 -22.09 8.74
CA ILE A 140 -2.95 -22.82 9.75
C ILE A 140 -2.98 -24.30 9.38
N VAL A 141 -2.56 -25.14 10.33
CA VAL A 141 -2.57 -26.59 10.18
C VAL A 141 -3.99 -27.12 10.39
N THR A 142 -4.55 -27.81 9.40
CA THR A 142 -5.89 -28.38 9.43
C THR A 142 -5.91 -29.87 9.12
N GLU A 143 -7.07 -30.48 9.37
CA GLU A 143 -7.37 -31.82 8.85
C GLU A 143 -7.42 -31.82 7.31
N THR A 144 -7.13 -32.98 6.71
CA THR A 144 -7.21 -33.19 5.27
C THR A 144 -8.65 -33.00 4.77
N GLY A 145 -8.84 -32.17 3.74
CA GLY A 145 -10.16 -31.93 3.12
C GLY A 145 -10.90 -30.69 3.61
N PHE A 146 -10.27 -29.86 4.44
CA PHE A 146 -10.82 -28.55 4.80
C PHE A 146 -10.92 -27.65 3.55
N VAL A 147 -12.14 -27.22 3.22
CA VAL A 147 -12.40 -26.18 2.23
C VAL A 147 -12.80 -24.93 3.02
N PRO A 148 -12.01 -23.83 2.96
CA PRO A 148 -12.38 -22.60 3.64
C PRO A 148 -13.73 -22.14 3.10
N GLN A 149 -14.68 -21.92 4.01
CA GLN A 149 -15.94 -21.28 3.63
C GLN A 149 -15.59 -19.83 3.31
N LEU A 150 -15.64 -19.47 2.02
CA LEU A 150 -15.37 -18.10 1.55
C LEU A 150 -16.16 -17.12 2.43
N ALA A 151 -15.46 -16.21 3.08
CA ALA A 151 -16.11 -15.14 3.82
C ALA A 151 -17.07 -14.41 2.87
N PRO A 152 -18.30 -14.09 3.32
CA PRO A 152 -19.22 -13.34 2.48
C PRO A 152 -18.55 -12.03 2.06
N GLU A 153 -18.47 -11.77 0.75
CA GLU A 153 -17.91 -10.53 0.23
C GLU A 153 -18.51 -9.34 0.98
N GLU A 154 -17.67 -8.56 1.66
CA GLU A 154 -18.10 -7.30 2.26
C GLU A 154 -18.63 -6.42 1.14
N LYS A 155 -19.96 -6.30 1.08
CA LYS A 155 -20.60 -5.36 0.19
C LYS A 155 -20.24 -3.97 0.68
N THR A 156 -19.37 -3.27 -0.04
CA THR A 156 -19.11 -1.84 0.15
C THR A 156 -20.45 -1.14 0.38
N SER A 157 -20.59 -0.54 1.55
CA SER A 157 -21.84 0.07 1.95
C SER A 157 -22.12 1.25 1.04
N ILE A 158 -23.28 1.24 0.37
CA ILE A 158 -23.74 2.35 -0.48
C ILE A 158 -23.68 3.70 0.27
N LEU A 159 -23.79 3.65 1.60
CA LEU A 159 -23.69 4.81 2.48
C LEU A 159 -22.30 5.47 2.44
N GLU A 160 -21.22 4.69 2.38
CA GLU A 160 -19.84 5.22 2.30
C GLU A 160 -19.61 5.97 0.97
N ILE A 161 -20.13 5.42 -0.12
CA ILE A 161 -20.10 6.07 -1.44
C ILE A 161 -20.89 7.39 -1.40
N ILE A 162 -22.07 7.40 -0.77
CA ILE A 162 -22.89 8.62 -0.62
C ILE A 162 -22.15 9.68 0.22
N LEU A 163 -21.53 9.30 1.34
CA LEU A 163 -20.78 10.23 2.19
C LEU A 163 -19.57 10.82 1.45
N LEU A 164 -18.86 10.01 0.66
CA LEU A 164 -17.76 10.48 -0.20
C LEU A 164 -18.24 11.55 -1.18
N ILE A 165 -19.37 11.30 -1.88
CA ILE A 165 -19.95 12.25 -2.84
C ILE A 165 -20.36 13.56 -2.15
N ILE A 166 -20.99 13.48 -0.98
CA ILE A 166 -21.37 14.67 -0.19
C ILE A 166 -20.13 15.48 0.22
N GLY A 167 -19.07 14.80 0.65
CA GLY A 167 -17.80 15.45 1.00
C GLY A 167 -17.18 16.23 -0.17
N ILE A 168 -17.15 15.62 -1.36
CA ILE A 168 -16.68 16.28 -2.60
C ILE A 168 -17.55 17.49 -2.95
N ALA A 169 -18.88 17.37 -2.85
CA ALA A 169 -19.79 18.47 -3.16
C ALA A 169 -19.61 19.68 -2.22
N ILE A 170 -19.41 19.44 -0.92
CA ILE A 170 -19.15 20.50 0.06
C ILE A 170 -17.82 21.19 -0.26
N ALA A 171 -16.76 20.43 -0.56
CA ALA A 171 -15.46 21.00 -0.92
C ALA A 171 -15.56 21.93 -2.15
N ILE A 172 -16.26 21.49 -3.20
CA ILE A 172 -16.53 22.31 -4.40
C ILE A 172 -17.34 23.55 -4.05
N GLY A 173 -18.37 23.42 -3.22
CA GLY A 173 -19.21 24.54 -2.77
C GLY A 173 -18.42 25.61 -2.01
N VAL A 174 -17.51 25.19 -1.13
CA VAL A 174 -16.62 26.10 -0.39
C VAL A 174 -15.68 26.83 -1.35
N ILE A 175 -15.04 26.12 -2.29
CA ILE A 175 -14.16 26.72 -3.30
C ILE A 175 -14.93 27.75 -4.15
N ALA A 176 -16.11 27.39 -4.63
CA ALA A 176 -16.98 28.28 -5.40
C ALA A 176 -17.39 29.52 -4.59
N PHE A 177 -17.79 29.35 -3.33
CA PHE A 177 -18.16 30.46 -2.44
C PHE A 177 -17.01 31.46 -2.27
N PHE A 178 -15.80 30.98 -2.01
CA PHE A 178 -14.61 31.86 -1.91
C PHE A 178 -14.30 32.57 -3.23
N TYR A 179 -14.47 31.87 -4.36
CA TYR A 179 -14.31 32.45 -5.69
C TYR A 179 -15.31 33.58 -5.98
N TYR A 180 -16.61 33.36 -5.72
CA TYR A 180 -17.66 34.36 -5.91
C TYR A 180 -17.51 35.57 -4.97
N LYS A 181 -17.18 35.33 -3.70
CA LYS A 181 -16.94 36.39 -2.72
C LYS A 181 -15.75 37.28 -3.11
N LYS A 182 -14.74 36.73 -3.79
CA LYS A 182 -13.60 37.49 -4.30
C LYS A 182 -13.98 38.39 -5.49
N LYS A 183 -14.85 37.93 -6.40
CA LYS A 183 -15.28 38.69 -7.59
C LYS A 183 -16.18 39.89 -7.25
N ASN A 184 -16.98 39.80 -6.19
CA ASN A 184 -17.97 40.83 -5.84
C ASN A 184 -17.44 41.97 -4.96
N LYS A 185 -16.15 42.00 -4.61
CA LYS A 185 -15.55 43.18 -3.97
C LYS A 185 -15.32 44.26 -5.05
N LYS A 186 -16.28 45.17 -5.22
CA LYS A 186 -16.11 46.37 -6.04
C LYS A 186 -14.83 47.11 -5.63
N PRO A 187 -14.01 47.61 -6.57
CA PRO A 187 -12.87 48.45 -6.24
C PRO A 187 -13.38 49.64 -5.44
N THR A 188 -13.00 49.72 -4.17
CA THR A 188 -13.34 50.85 -3.33
C THR A 188 -12.51 52.01 -3.85
N ASN A 189 -13.12 52.89 -4.64
CA ASN A 189 -12.48 54.13 -5.09
C ASN A 189 -12.12 54.95 -3.84
N PHE A 190 -10.83 55.01 -3.51
CA PHE A 190 -10.30 55.96 -2.54
C PHE A 190 -10.26 57.32 -3.24
N LYS A 191 -11.11 58.25 -2.80
CA LYS A 191 -10.95 59.68 -3.00
C LYS A 191 -10.01 60.23 -1.93
#